data_AF-A0A7S0KEX9-F1
#
_entry.id   AF-A0A7S0KEX9-F1
#
_cell.length_a   1.000
_cell.length_b   1.000
_cell.length_c   1.000
_cell.angle_alpha   90.00
_cell.angle_beta   90.00
_cell.angle_gamma   90.00
#
_symmetry.space_group_name_H-M   'P 1'
#
loop_
_entity.id
_entity.type
_entity.pdbx_description
1 polymer ?
#
loop_
_entity_poly.entity_id
_entity_poly.type
_entity_poly.pdbx_seq_one_letter_code
_entity_poly.pdbx_strand_id
1 'polypeptide(L)'
;PMFADVANAHAWLEAAQALAMRAVVAPCPAHVPHLAPIVTLSDRVTRILALNPSALTLRGTNTYLVGTGRERALIDCGEGRAEYDALLLQAMRERGVER
;
A
#
# COMPACT_ATOMS: atom_id res chain seq x y z
N PRO A 1 -8.56 0.03 -24.54
CA PRO A 1 -9.00 0.01 -23.12
C PRO A 1 -7.84 0.39 -22.21
N MET A 2 -8.10 1.27 -21.24
CA MET A 2 -7.16 2.10 -20.45
C MET A 2 -6.14 1.35 -19.55
N PHE A 3 -5.82 0.08 -19.83
CA PHE A 3 -4.79 -0.70 -19.13
C PHE A 3 -4.02 -1.66 -20.06
N ALA A 4 -4.10 -1.50 -21.38
CA ALA A 4 -3.44 -2.37 -22.35
C ALA A 4 -2.00 -1.94 -22.69
N ASP A 5 -1.28 -1.30 -21.76
CA ASP A 5 0.14 -0.94 -21.95
C ASP A 5 0.96 -1.34 -20.72
N VAL A 6 0.98 -2.63 -20.46
CA VAL A 6 1.80 -3.31 -19.46
C VAL A 6 3.25 -3.39 -19.94
N ALA A 7 3.94 -2.24 -20.04
CA ALA A 7 5.40 -2.08 -19.99
C ALA A 7 5.85 -0.66 -20.39
N ASN A 8 5.32 0.42 -19.78
CA ASN A 8 5.96 1.71 -19.98
C ASN A 8 7.31 1.75 -19.22
N ALA A 9 8.31 2.46 -19.77
CA ALA A 9 9.65 2.52 -19.19
C ALA A 9 9.65 3.07 -17.75
N HIS A 10 8.66 3.88 -17.40
CA HIS A 10 8.49 4.43 -16.06
C HIS A 10 8.15 3.36 -15.03
N ALA A 11 7.20 2.46 -15.31
CA ALA A 11 6.84 1.37 -14.42
C ALA A 11 8.04 0.44 -14.15
N TRP A 12 8.85 0.19 -15.17
CA TRP A 12 10.09 -0.58 -15.01
C TRP A 12 11.14 0.17 -14.18
N LEU A 13 11.27 1.48 -14.35
CA LEU A 13 12.17 2.30 -13.55
C LEU A 13 11.76 2.30 -12.07
N GLU A 14 10.47 2.51 -11.78
CA GLU A 14 9.93 2.48 -10.42
C GLU A 14 10.12 1.10 -9.76
N ALA A 15 9.86 0.01 -10.50
CA ALA A 15 10.09 -1.33 -10.01
C ALA A 15 11.59 -1.59 -9.72
N ALA A 16 12.48 -1.11 -10.59
CA ALA A 16 13.93 -1.22 -10.38
C ALA A 16 14.40 -0.38 -9.19
N GLN A 17 13.88 0.83 -9.02
CA GLN A 17 14.16 1.70 -7.87
C GLN A 17 13.66 1.06 -6.58
N ALA A 18 12.44 0.52 -6.54
CA ALA A 18 11.92 -0.20 -5.39
C ALA A 18 12.79 -1.41 -5.03
N LEU A 19 13.21 -2.21 -6.02
CA LEU A 19 14.13 -3.33 -5.79
C LEU A 19 15.48 -2.88 -5.24
N ALA A 20 16.07 -1.81 -5.81
CA ALA A 20 17.32 -1.25 -5.33
C ALA A 20 17.20 -0.76 -3.89
N MET A 21 16.12 -0.02 -3.57
CA MET A 21 15.85 0.46 -2.21
C MET A 21 15.70 -0.70 -1.22
N ARG A 22 15.00 -1.78 -1.59
CA ARG A 22 14.90 -2.99 -0.74
C ARG A 22 16.25 -3.62 -0.44
N ALA A 23 17.21 -3.54 -1.36
CA ALA A 23 18.53 -4.14 -1.18
C ALA A 23 19.47 -3.31 -0.30
N VAL A 24 19.29 -1.98 -0.27
CA VAL A 24 20.23 -1.06 0.40
C VAL A 24 19.69 -0.45 1.69
N VAL A 25 18.37 -0.43 1.89
CA VAL A 25 17.76 0.14 3.09
C VAL A 25 17.80 -0.90 4.22
N ALA A 26 18.25 -0.46 5.39
CA ALA A 26 18.30 -1.30 6.59
C ALA A 26 16.89 -1.84 6.96
N PRO A 27 16.79 -2.99 7.65
CA PRO A 27 15.52 -3.53 8.10
C PRO A 27 14.78 -2.62 9.09
N CYS A 28 13.47 -2.85 9.25
CA CYS A 28 12.67 -2.21 10.30
C CYS A 28 13.25 -2.53 11.70
N PRO A 29 13.45 -1.52 12.58
CA PRO A 29 13.94 -1.77 13.93
C PRO A 29 13.04 -2.72 14.72
N ALA A 30 13.63 -3.66 15.45
CA ALA A 30 12.91 -4.74 16.12
C ALA A 30 11.90 -4.28 17.20
N HIS A 31 12.13 -3.12 17.80
CA HIS A 31 11.30 -2.57 18.89
C HIS A 31 10.05 -1.81 18.40
N VAL A 32 9.93 -1.57 17.09
CA VAL A 32 8.73 -0.91 16.53
C VAL A 32 7.52 -1.83 16.76
N PRO A 33 6.37 -1.38 17.28
CA PRO A 33 5.21 -2.25 17.49
C PRO A 33 4.74 -2.92 16.20
N HIS A 34 4.18 -4.12 16.32
CA HIS A 34 3.49 -4.75 15.19
C HIS A 34 2.16 -4.05 14.93
N LEU A 35 1.79 -3.96 13.65
CA LEU A 35 0.58 -3.32 13.20
C LEU A 35 -0.24 -4.33 12.38
N ALA A 36 -1.55 -4.34 12.59
CA ALA A 36 -2.45 -5.12 11.76
C ALA A 36 -2.39 -4.63 10.30
N PRO A 37 -2.41 -5.54 9.30
CA PRO A 37 -2.35 -5.17 7.88
C PRO A 37 -3.47 -4.21 7.46
N ILE A 38 -4.67 -4.37 8.01
CA ILE A 38 -5.83 -3.50 7.79
C ILE A 38 -6.34 -3.05 9.15
N VAL A 39 -6.66 -1.76 9.30
CA VAL A 39 -7.32 -1.23 10.49
C VAL A 39 -8.26 -0.08 10.14
N THR A 40 -9.45 -0.10 10.72
CA THR A 40 -10.37 1.05 10.67
C THR A 40 -10.00 2.02 11.79
N LEU A 41 -9.59 3.23 11.42
CA LEU A 41 -9.19 4.28 12.35
C LEU A 41 -10.37 5.18 12.74
N SER A 42 -11.35 5.32 11.84
CA SER A 42 -12.62 6.01 12.06
C SER A 42 -13.65 5.56 11.02
N ASP A 43 -14.88 6.05 11.11
CA ASP A 43 -15.92 5.79 10.10
C ASP A 43 -15.48 6.15 8.66
N ARG A 44 -14.63 7.18 8.53
CA ARG A 44 -14.14 7.70 7.24
C ARG A 44 -12.79 7.15 6.81
N VAL A 45 -11.98 6.59 7.71
CA VAL A 45 -10.57 6.28 7.43
C VAL A 45 -10.26 4.82 7.74
N THR A 46 -9.82 4.09 6.71
CA THR A 46 -9.26 2.73 6.83
C THR A 46 -7.83 2.74 6.34
N ARG A 47 -6.89 2.26 7.16
CA ARG A 47 -5.47 2.15 6.82
C ARG A 47 -5.16 0.74 6.35
N ILE A 48 -4.36 0.64 5.29
CA ILE A 48 -3.78 -0.61 4.80
C ILE A 48 -2.25 -0.46 4.79
N LEU A 49 -1.52 -1.48 5.24
CA LEU A 49 -0.06 -1.49 5.13
C LEU A 49 0.37 -2.05 3.78
N ALA A 50 1.30 -1.38 3.10
CA ALA A 50 1.84 -1.80 1.80
C ALA A 50 2.86 -2.95 1.87
N LEU A 51 3.05 -3.56 3.05
CA LEU A 51 3.87 -4.75 3.28
C LEU A 51 5.36 -4.61 2.90
N ASN A 52 5.87 -3.38 2.96
CA ASN A 52 7.26 -3.04 2.64
C ASN A 52 8.04 -2.55 3.86
N PRO A 53 8.28 -3.37 4.90
CA PRO A 53 8.93 -2.92 6.11
C PRO A 53 10.43 -2.62 5.89
N SER A 54 10.90 -1.49 6.43
CA SER A 54 12.29 -1.06 6.37
C SER A 54 12.58 0.00 7.45
N ALA A 55 13.83 0.45 7.57
CA ALA A 55 14.18 1.57 8.44
C ALA A 55 13.50 2.89 8.02
N LEU A 56 13.11 3.04 6.75
CA LEU A 56 12.46 4.25 6.23
C LEU A 56 10.92 4.20 6.28
N THR A 57 10.37 3.00 6.13
CA THR A 57 8.92 2.75 6.07
C THR A 57 8.38 2.11 7.36
N LEU A 58 9.24 1.82 8.33
CA LEU A 58 8.92 1.11 9.56
C LEU A 58 8.22 -0.21 9.28
N ARG A 59 6.95 -0.38 9.68
CA ARG A 59 6.18 -1.62 9.43
C ARG A 59 5.66 -1.73 7.98
N GLY A 60 5.88 -0.69 7.18
CA GLY A 60 5.41 -0.56 5.81
C GLY A 60 4.77 0.82 5.61
N THR A 61 4.71 1.26 4.36
CA THR A 61 3.98 2.45 3.97
C THR A 61 2.53 2.32 4.41
N ASN A 62 2.01 3.35 5.06
CA ASN A 62 0.60 3.44 5.40
C ASN A 62 -0.15 4.01 4.19
N THR A 63 -1.04 3.22 3.62
CA THR A 63 -2.00 3.70 2.61
C THR A 63 -3.37 3.85 3.27
N TYR A 64 -4.22 4.71 2.72
CA TYR A 64 -5.51 5.04 3.34
C TYR A 64 -6.63 5.09 2.32
N LEU A 65 -7.72 4.38 2.62
CA LEU A 65 -9.02 4.63 2.02
C LEU A 65 -9.74 5.69 2.84
N VAL A 66 -10.05 6.83 2.22
CA VAL A 66 -10.66 7.98 2.87
C VAL A 66 -11.99 8.33 2.21
N GLY A 67 -13.05 8.28 3.00
CA GLY A 67 -14.42 8.58 2.58
C GLY A 67 -15.44 7.70 3.28
N THR A 68 -16.71 8.06 3.14
CA THR A 68 -17.84 7.28 3.69
C THR A 68 -18.73 6.70 2.59
N GLY A 69 -18.58 7.16 1.35
CA GLY A 69 -19.32 6.67 0.18
C GLY A 69 -18.75 5.38 -0.41
N ARG A 70 -19.33 4.96 -1.53
CA ARG A 70 -18.88 3.81 -2.34
C ARG A 70 -17.65 4.14 -3.19
N GLU A 71 -17.43 5.41 -3.48
CA GLU A 71 -16.20 5.92 -4.09
C GLU A 71 -15.35 6.59 -3.02
N ARG A 72 -14.07 6.24 -2.92
CA ARG A 72 -13.18 6.77 -1.87
C ARG A 72 -11.81 7.11 -2.42
N ALA A 73 -11.16 8.11 -1.83
CA ALA A 73 -9.80 8.45 -2.17
C ALA A 73 -8.85 7.39 -1.59
N LEU A 74 -7.94 6.89 -2.43
CA LEU A 74 -6.76 6.16 -1.99
C LEU A 74 -5.61 7.15 -1.84
N ILE A 75 -5.08 7.26 -0.62
CA ILE A 75 -3.88 8.06 -0.33
C ILE A 75 -2.69 7.11 -0.23
N ASP A 76 -1.68 7.39 -1.04
CA ASP A 76 -0.45 6.60 -1.20
C ASP A 76 -0.70 5.21 -1.83
N CYS A 77 0.33 4.65 -2.46
CA CYS A 77 0.27 3.39 -3.21
C CYS A 77 1.37 2.40 -2.79
N GLY A 78 2.24 2.75 -1.84
CA GLY A 78 3.35 1.89 -1.43
C GLY A 78 4.37 1.68 -2.55
N GLU A 79 4.92 0.47 -2.66
CA GLU A 79 6.00 0.14 -3.61
C GLU A 79 5.61 -0.96 -4.62
N GLY A 80 4.30 -1.18 -4.84
CA GLY A 80 3.82 -2.16 -5.83
C GLY A 80 4.04 -3.63 -5.47
N ARG A 81 3.87 -4.01 -4.19
CA ARG A 81 3.87 -5.43 -3.77
C ARG A 81 2.56 -6.11 -4.18
N ALA A 82 2.64 -7.26 -4.83
CA ALA A 82 1.46 -8.01 -5.27
C ALA A 82 0.53 -8.39 -4.10
N GLU A 83 1.10 -8.65 -2.92
CA GLU A 83 0.36 -8.99 -1.72
C GLU A 83 -0.44 -7.80 -1.14
N TYR A 84 -0.02 -6.57 -1.44
CA TYR A 84 -0.75 -5.37 -1.02
C TYR A 84 -2.09 -5.25 -1.74
N ASP A 85 -2.16 -5.60 -3.03
CA ASP A 85 -3.40 -5.51 -3.81
C ASP A 85 -4.51 -6.39 -3.21
N ALA A 86 -4.15 -7.57 -2.71
CA ALA A 86 -5.08 -8.45 -2.02
C ALA A 86 -5.68 -7.81 -0.76
N LEU A 87 -4.86 -7.12 0.03
CA LEU A 87 -5.29 -6.39 1.23
C LEU A 87 -6.14 -5.17 0.89
N LEU A 88 -5.75 -4.41 -0.13
CA LEU A 88 -6.52 -3.25 -0.60
C LEU A 88 -7.91 -3.70 -1.06
N LEU A 89 -8.00 -4.72 -1.90
CA LEU A 89 -9.27 -5.26 -2.38
C LEU A 89 -10.12 -5.84 -1.24
N GLN A 90 -9.49 -6.45 -0.23
CA GLN A 90 -10.17 -6.88 0.99
C GLN A 90 -10.77 -5.70 1.75
N ALA A 91 -9.97 -4.66 2.03
CA ALA A 91 -10.42 -3.46 2.71
C ALA A 91 -11.56 -2.75 1.94
N MET A 92 -11.47 -2.71 0.61
CA MET A 92 -12.54 -2.16 -0.24
C MET A 92 -13.84 -2.94 -0.06
N ARG A 93 -13.81 -4.27 -0.15
CA ARG A 93 -15.01 -5.12 0.05
C ARG A 93 -15.61 -4.95 1.44
N GLU A 94 -14.79 -5.02 2.48
CA GLU A 94 -15.24 -4.90 3.88
C GLU A 94 -15.85 -3.54 4.20
N ARG A 95 -15.42 -2.49 3.49
CA ARG A 95 -15.89 -1.11 3.71
C ARG A 95 -16.92 -0.65 2.67
N GLY A 96 -17.34 -1.51 1.74
CA GLY A 96 -18.31 -1.18 0.70
C GLY A 96 -17.80 -0.17 -0.33
N VAL A 97 -16.51 -0.20 -0.64
CA VAL A 97 -15.86 0.63 -1.67
C VAL A 97 -15.88 -0.10 -3.00
N GLU A 98 -16.25 0.61 -4.06
CA GLU A 98 -16.41 0.11 -5.42
C GLU A 98 -15.48 0.80 -6.42
N ARG A 99 -15.03 2.02 -6.09
CA ARG A 99 -14.07 2.79 -6.88
C ARG A 99 -13.14 3.57 -5.97
#